data_AF-A0A0G1SGN6-F1
#
_entry.id   AF-A0A0G1SGN6-F1
#
_cell.length_a   1.000
_cell.length_b   1.000
_cell.length_c   1.000
_cell.angle_alpha   90.00
_cell.angle_beta   90.00
_cell.angle_gamma   90.00
#
_symmetry.space_group_name_H-M   'P 1'
#
loop_
_entity.id
_entity.type
_entity.pdbx_description
1 polymer ?
#
loop_
_entity_poly.entity_id
_entity_poly.type
_entity_poly.pdbx_seq_one_letter_code
_entity_poly.pdbx_strand_id
1 'polypeptide(L)'
;MSRSFITSKKEGAILGIDDNTYPIPTLEQIAIRLFERREKLSTKHDQGFTKLLLVPFGMSLDALRETLKQLLLKYKKDNPTFNLDTNQPLWTWEGYQGADMGDSPDLVYEPRSFDEKDHQGKTKAQILKEQAEGRWTLPPTAGSATGGTASAGAAGGKGLGTPGWTVHLLQPSNLDTQDTDETPIGIASIPREGQG
;
A
#
# COMPACT_ATOMS: atom_id res chain seq x y z
N MET A 1 -3.98 -1.62 20.53
CA MET A 1 -3.54 -1.36 19.14
C MET A 1 -2.99 0.05 19.05
N SER A 2 -1.68 0.21 18.82
CA SER A 2 -1.05 1.52 18.63
C SER A 2 -1.28 1.99 17.19
N ARG A 3 -1.68 3.25 17.01
CA ARG A 3 -2.04 3.84 15.71
C ARG A 3 -0.90 4.72 15.20
N SER A 4 -0.39 4.44 14.01
CA SER A 4 0.52 5.35 13.29
C SER A 4 -0.20 5.87 12.05
N PHE A 5 -0.62 7.13 12.07
CA PHE A 5 -1.16 7.82 10.92
C PHE A 5 -0.08 8.70 10.29
N ILE A 6 0.10 8.59 8.98
CA ILE A 6 0.89 9.53 8.18
C ILE A 6 -0.10 10.52 7.59
N THR A 7 -0.26 11.72 8.17
CA THR A 7 -1.10 12.78 7.59
C THR A 7 -0.40 14.14 7.67
N SER A 8 -0.25 14.81 6.53
CA SER A 8 0.11 16.23 6.46
C SER A 8 -1.14 17.07 6.14
N LYS A 9 -1.58 17.80 7.17
CA LYS A 9 -2.39 19.05 7.20
C LYS A 9 -3.83 19.09 6.66
N LYS A 10 -4.73 19.48 7.59
CA LYS A 10 -6.16 19.85 7.54
C LYS A 10 -7.13 18.81 6.97
N GLU A 11 -8.11 18.43 7.81
CA GLU A 11 -9.40 17.83 7.41
C GLU A 11 -9.46 16.33 7.08
N GLY A 12 -8.56 15.50 7.63
CA GLY A 12 -8.82 14.05 7.69
C GLY A 12 -9.11 13.41 6.33
N ALA A 13 -8.52 13.96 5.27
CA ALA A 13 -8.69 13.56 3.88
C ALA A 13 -7.39 13.76 3.11
N ILE A 14 -7.29 13.15 1.93
CA ILE A 14 -6.18 13.32 0.99
C ILE A 14 -6.72 13.89 -0.33
N LEU A 15 -5.91 14.70 -0.99
CA LEU A 15 -6.17 15.13 -2.37
C LEU A 15 -5.54 14.11 -3.32
N GLY A 16 -6.33 13.59 -4.25
CA GLY A 16 -5.90 12.64 -5.25
C GLY A 16 -5.24 13.28 -6.46
N ILE A 17 -4.54 12.47 -7.27
CA ILE A 17 -3.99 12.88 -8.57
C ILE A 17 -5.08 13.21 -9.62
N ASP A 18 -6.33 12.88 -9.31
CA ASP A 18 -7.52 13.09 -10.12
C ASP A 18 -8.38 14.25 -9.60
N ASP A 19 -7.78 15.14 -8.80
CA ASP A 19 -8.40 16.29 -8.13
C ASP A 19 -9.57 15.94 -7.17
N ASN A 20 -9.81 14.65 -6.93
CA ASN A 20 -10.82 14.20 -5.98
C ASN A 20 -10.28 14.23 -4.54
N THR A 21 -11.14 14.58 -3.59
CA THR A 21 -10.81 14.54 -2.17
C THR A 21 -11.31 13.23 -1.55
N TYR A 22 -10.41 12.48 -0.94
CA TYR A 22 -10.68 11.17 -0.33
C TYR A 22 -10.59 11.24 1.20
N PRO A 23 -11.69 11.14 1.95
CA PRO A 23 -11.64 11.11 3.40
C PRO A 23 -10.91 9.87 3.91
N ILE A 24 -10.27 9.96 5.07
CA ILE A 24 -9.69 8.82 5.77
C ILE A 24 -10.81 7.79 6.01
N PRO A 25 -10.61 6.52 5.64
CA PRO A 25 -11.60 5.48 5.86
C PRO A 25 -12.00 5.34 7.32
N THR A 26 -13.30 5.16 7.56
CA THR A 26 -13.81 4.88 8.91
C THR A 26 -13.37 3.49 9.38
N LEU A 27 -13.43 3.24 10.69
CA LEU A 27 -13.15 1.90 11.22
C LEU A 27 -14.11 0.85 10.65
N GLU A 28 -15.36 1.22 10.38
CA GLU A 28 -16.35 0.35 9.75
C GLU A 28 -15.95 -0.01 8.32
N GLN A 29 -15.56 0.98 7.51
CA GLN A 29 -15.08 0.75 6.14
C GLN A 29 -13.82 -0.13 6.14
N ILE A 30 -12.90 0.08 7.08
CA ILE A 30 -11.72 -0.77 7.27
C ILE A 30 -12.13 -2.18 7.68
N ALA A 31 -13.03 -2.34 8.65
CA ALA A 31 -13.49 -3.64 9.14
C ALA A 31 -14.18 -4.45 8.04
N ILE A 32 -15.03 -3.81 7.23
CA ILE A 32 -15.67 -4.42 6.05
C ILE A 32 -14.59 -4.92 5.08
N ARG A 33 -13.56 -4.11 4.81
CA ARG A 33 -12.45 -4.53 3.94
C ARG A 33 -11.65 -5.69 4.48
N LEU A 34 -11.43 -5.73 5.79
CA LEU A 34 -10.78 -6.87 6.44
C LEU A 34 -11.66 -8.12 6.33
N PHE A 35 -12.96 -7.99 6.55
CA PHE A 35 -13.91 -9.10 6.49
C PHE A 35 -14.05 -9.69 5.08
N GLU A 36 -14.13 -8.85 4.05
CA GLU A 36 -14.17 -9.29 2.64
C GLU A 36 -12.91 -10.06 2.22
N ARG A 37 -11.79 -9.85 2.91
CA ARG A 37 -10.49 -10.48 2.61
C ARG A 37 -10.07 -11.50 3.65
N ARG A 38 -10.94 -11.85 4.60
CA ARG A 38 -10.61 -12.62 5.80
C ARG A 38 -9.84 -13.91 5.50
N GLU A 39 -10.20 -14.64 4.44
CA GLU A 39 -9.50 -15.88 4.07
C GLU A 39 -8.04 -15.63 3.74
N LYS A 40 -7.75 -14.64 2.88
CA LYS A 40 -6.38 -14.24 2.52
C LYS A 40 -5.62 -13.62 3.69
N LEU A 41 -6.32 -12.85 4.53
CA LEU A 41 -5.72 -12.21 5.70
C LEU A 41 -5.40 -13.23 6.79
N SER A 42 -6.15 -14.33 6.89
CA SER A 42 -5.82 -15.44 7.80
C SER A 42 -4.46 -16.02 7.44
N THR A 43 -4.23 -16.35 6.17
CA THR A 43 -2.93 -16.86 5.72
C THR A 43 -1.79 -15.87 6.01
N LYS A 44 -2.01 -14.57 5.77
CA LYS A 44 -1.00 -13.54 6.08
C LYS A 44 -0.78 -13.40 7.58
N HIS A 45 -1.83 -13.47 8.38
CA HIS A 45 -1.74 -13.43 9.83
C HIS A 45 -0.90 -14.61 10.34
N ASP A 46 -1.14 -15.82 9.81
CA ASP A 46 -0.37 -17.03 10.14
C ASP A 46 1.09 -16.91 9.70
N GLN A 47 1.36 -16.17 8.62
CA GLN A 47 2.71 -15.76 8.19
C GLN A 47 3.32 -14.64 9.05
N GLY A 48 2.65 -14.18 10.10
CA GLY A 48 3.16 -13.14 11.01
C GLY A 48 2.74 -11.71 10.67
N PHE A 49 1.92 -11.48 9.65
CA PHE A 49 1.43 -10.14 9.29
C PHE A 49 0.33 -9.65 10.25
N THR A 50 0.74 -8.97 11.32
CA THR A 50 -0.17 -8.57 12.41
C THR A 50 -0.45 -7.07 12.50
N LYS A 51 0.23 -6.23 11.69
CA LYS A 51 0.02 -4.77 11.69
C LYS A 51 -0.75 -4.32 10.45
N LEU A 52 -1.69 -3.42 10.63
CA LEU A 52 -2.41 -2.76 9.55
C LEU A 52 -1.65 -1.51 9.10
N LEU A 53 -1.46 -1.34 7.80
CA LEU A 53 -0.98 -0.11 7.18
C LEU A 53 -2.04 0.44 6.25
N LEU A 54 -2.45 1.68 6.50
CA LEU A 54 -3.33 2.44 5.63
C LEU A 54 -2.47 3.36 4.75
N VAL A 55 -2.57 3.20 3.43
CA VAL A 55 -1.75 3.93 2.45
C VAL A 55 -2.65 4.88 1.64
N PRO A 56 -2.31 6.17 1.54
CA PRO A 56 -3.06 7.17 0.78
C PRO A 56 -2.80 7.03 -0.72
N PHE A 57 -3.26 5.94 -1.32
CA PHE A 57 -2.96 5.55 -2.71
C PHE A 57 -3.28 6.64 -3.74
N GLY A 58 -4.39 7.37 -3.56
CA GLY A 58 -4.81 8.42 -4.48
C GLY A 58 -3.88 9.62 -4.52
N MET A 59 -3.14 9.88 -3.44
CA MET A 59 -2.15 10.96 -3.35
C MET A 59 -1.01 10.71 -4.35
N SER A 60 -0.47 11.78 -4.93
CA SER A 60 0.73 11.66 -5.77
C SER A 60 1.93 11.14 -4.98
N LEU A 61 2.84 10.44 -5.65
CA LEU A 61 4.05 9.92 -5.02
C LEU A 61 4.91 11.06 -4.47
N ASP A 62 4.98 12.18 -5.18
CA ASP A 62 5.70 13.37 -4.74
C ASP A 62 5.09 13.97 -3.45
N ALA A 63 3.77 14.07 -3.37
CA ALA A 63 3.09 14.55 -2.17
C ALA A 63 3.29 13.57 -1.00
N LEU A 64 3.15 12.26 -1.23
CA LEU A 64 3.38 11.24 -0.21
C LEU A 64 4.82 11.27 0.32
N ARG A 65 5.79 11.41 -0.59
CA ARG A 65 7.21 11.58 -0.25
C ARG A 65 7.41 12.79 0.66
N GLU A 66 6.82 13.93 0.33
CA GLU A 66 6.94 15.14 1.15
C GLU A 66 6.26 14.97 2.52
N THR A 67 5.08 14.36 2.57
CA THR A 67 4.40 14.03 3.84
C THR A 67 5.29 13.16 4.73
N LEU A 68 5.94 12.13 4.17
CA LEU A 68 6.84 11.24 4.90
C LEU A 68 8.09 11.98 5.39
N LYS A 69 8.70 12.85 4.57
CA LYS A 69 9.83 13.69 5.00
C LYS A 69 9.44 14.55 6.21
N GLN A 70 8.31 15.25 6.13
CA GLN A 70 7.82 16.09 7.21
C GLN A 70 7.53 15.28 8.49
N LEU A 71 7.00 14.06 8.34
CA LEU A 71 6.80 13.15 9.47
C LEU A 71 8.12 12.75 10.12
N LEU A 72 9.12 12.36 9.34
CA LEU A 72 10.44 11.95 9.85
C LEU A 72 11.14 13.10 10.58
N LEU A 73 11.11 14.30 10.00
CA LEU A 73 11.65 15.51 10.63
C LEU A 73 10.94 15.83 11.96
N LYS A 74 9.61 15.74 11.99
CA LYS A 74 8.83 15.91 13.22
C LYS A 74 9.20 14.84 14.26
N TYR A 75 9.27 13.57 13.86
CA TYR A 75 9.62 12.49 14.77
C TYR A 75 11.03 12.67 15.36
N LYS A 76 12.00 13.09 14.55
CA LYS A 76 13.37 13.44 15.00
C LYS A 76 13.36 14.59 16.01
N LYS A 77 12.53 15.61 15.81
CA LYS A 77 12.38 16.72 16.77
C LYS A 77 11.87 16.23 18.12
N ASP A 78 10.87 15.34 18.11
CA ASP A 78 10.25 14.80 19.32
C ASP A 78 11.12 13.68 19.97
N ASN A 79 12.05 13.09 19.21
CA ASN A 79 12.93 12.00 19.62
C ASN A 79 14.39 12.31 19.23
N PRO A 80 15.10 13.15 20.00
CA PRO A 80 16.43 13.65 19.60
C PRO A 80 17.48 12.56 19.33
N THR A 81 17.34 11.39 19.97
CA THR A 81 18.23 10.23 19.82
C THR A 81 18.00 9.44 18.53
N PHE A 82 16.89 9.66 17.82
CA PHE A 82 16.62 9.00 16.55
C PHE A 82 17.65 9.43 15.49
N ASN A 83 18.44 8.52 14.92
CA ASN A 83 19.44 8.90 13.93
C ASN A 83 18.77 9.18 12.58
N LEU A 84 18.78 10.45 12.15
CA LEU A 84 18.18 10.92 10.90
C LEU A 84 19.03 12.05 10.33
N ASP A 85 19.41 11.94 9.05
CA ASP A 85 19.96 13.07 8.31
C ASP A 85 18.84 14.05 7.98
N THR A 86 18.92 15.26 8.54
CA THR A 86 17.90 16.30 8.32
C THR A 86 18.00 16.95 6.95
N ASN A 87 19.14 16.84 6.26
CA ASN A 87 19.30 17.37 4.90
C ASN A 87 18.67 16.45 3.86
N GLN A 88 18.72 15.13 4.10
CA GLN A 88 18.11 14.12 3.25
C GLN A 88 17.30 13.11 4.10
N PRO A 89 16.17 13.54 4.71
CA PRO A 89 15.42 12.69 5.62
C PRO A 89 14.74 11.50 4.93
N LEU A 90 14.59 11.56 3.61
CA LEU A 90 14.09 10.47 2.78
C LEU A 90 14.81 10.49 1.44
N TRP A 91 15.61 9.45 1.18
CA TRP A 91 16.23 9.22 -0.12
C TRP A 91 15.19 8.64 -1.10
N THR A 92 15.15 9.19 -2.30
CA THR A 92 14.31 8.71 -3.39
C THR A 92 15.04 8.92 -4.70
N TRP A 93 14.86 7.98 -5.62
CA TRP A 93 15.42 8.12 -6.95
C TRP A 93 14.70 9.20 -7.76
N GLU A 94 15.45 10.00 -8.54
CA GLU A 94 14.93 11.12 -9.32
C GLU A 94 13.94 10.68 -10.41
N GLY A 95 14.11 9.48 -10.97
CA GLY A 95 13.20 8.90 -11.96
C GLY A 95 11.78 8.62 -11.45
N TYR A 96 11.53 8.76 -10.14
CA TYR A 96 10.18 8.65 -9.58
C TYR A 96 9.43 9.98 -9.48
N GLN A 97 10.07 11.10 -9.80
CA GLN A 97 9.41 12.40 -9.79
C GLN A 97 8.30 12.44 -10.83
N GLY A 98 7.06 12.69 -10.40
CA GLY A 98 5.88 12.68 -11.27
C GLY A 98 5.53 11.33 -11.90
N ALA A 99 6.18 10.23 -11.48
CA ALA A 99 6.08 8.94 -12.18
C ALA A 99 4.68 8.29 -12.11
N ASP A 100 3.81 8.74 -11.20
CA ASP A 100 2.42 8.29 -11.09
C ASP A 100 1.39 9.28 -11.64
N MET A 101 1.84 10.35 -12.31
CA MET A 101 1.01 11.42 -12.84
C MET A 101 1.26 11.67 -14.34
N GLY A 102 0.36 12.45 -14.97
CA GLY A 102 0.46 12.82 -16.38
C GLY A 102 -0.19 11.82 -17.33
N ASP A 103 -0.07 12.10 -18.64
CA ASP A 103 -0.71 11.31 -19.70
C ASP A 103 0.00 9.97 -19.97
N SER A 104 1.28 9.86 -19.58
CA SER A 104 2.11 8.67 -19.75
C SER A 104 2.94 8.41 -18.48
N PRO A 105 2.30 7.98 -17.37
CA PRO A 105 3.00 7.72 -16.12
C PRO A 105 3.91 6.48 -16.23
N ASP A 106 5.10 6.54 -15.65
CA ASP A 106 6.06 5.43 -15.61
C ASP A 106 5.65 4.33 -14.60
N LEU A 107 4.80 4.68 -13.62
CA LEU A 107 4.33 3.74 -12.60
C LEU A 107 3.07 3.02 -13.02
N VAL A 108 3.21 1.70 -13.09
CA VAL A 108 2.16 0.76 -13.44
C VAL A 108 1.96 -0.25 -12.32
N TYR A 109 0.71 -0.60 -12.06
CA TYR A 109 0.30 -1.52 -11.00
C TYR A 109 -0.28 -2.81 -11.58
N GLU A 110 -0.02 -3.92 -10.90
CA GLU A 110 -0.48 -5.27 -11.30
C GLU A 110 -0.12 -5.62 -12.77
N PRO A 111 1.15 -5.44 -13.20
CA PRO A 111 1.56 -5.88 -14.53
C PRO A 111 1.46 -7.41 -14.64
N ARG A 112 1.01 -7.89 -15.81
CA ARG A 112 1.00 -9.34 -16.14
C ARG A 112 2.22 -9.76 -16.95
N SER A 113 2.95 -8.79 -17.49
CA SER A 113 4.18 -8.96 -18.22
C SER A 113 5.16 -7.87 -17.80
N PHE A 114 6.46 -8.16 -17.87
CA PHE A 114 7.52 -7.16 -17.67
C PHE A 114 7.96 -6.51 -18.99
N ASP A 115 7.18 -6.69 -20.06
CA ASP A 115 7.35 -5.94 -21.30
C ASP A 115 7.01 -4.47 -21.05
N GLU A 116 7.90 -3.56 -21.44
CA GLU A 116 7.76 -2.13 -21.21
C GLU A 116 6.48 -1.54 -21.85
N LYS A 117 6.02 -2.12 -22.97
CA LYS A 117 4.89 -1.61 -23.76
C LYS A 117 3.63 -2.43 -23.57
N ASP A 118 3.77 -3.73 -23.36
CA ASP A 118 2.67 -4.69 -23.17
C ASP A 118 2.68 -5.31 -21.76
N HIS A 119 2.92 -4.49 -20.74
CA HIS A 119 2.89 -4.92 -19.34
C HIS A 119 1.50 -5.37 -18.88
N GLN A 120 0.42 -4.94 -19.56
CA GLN A 120 -0.99 -5.17 -19.22
C GLN A 120 -1.44 -4.73 -17.81
N GLY A 121 -0.56 -4.09 -17.04
CA GLY A 121 -0.91 -3.42 -15.80
C GLY A 121 -1.69 -2.13 -16.02
N LYS A 122 -2.07 -1.49 -14.91
CA LYS A 122 -2.92 -0.29 -14.89
C LYS A 122 -2.21 0.90 -14.27
N THR A 123 -2.51 2.09 -14.76
CA THR A 123 -2.02 3.33 -14.16
C THR A 123 -2.81 3.68 -12.89
N LYS A 124 -2.23 4.51 -12.01
CA LYS A 124 -2.94 4.99 -10.81
C LYS A 124 -4.28 5.64 -11.16
N ALA A 125 -4.32 6.47 -12.19
CA ALA A 125 -5.54 7.15 -12.64
C ALA A 125 -6.63 6.16 -13.10
N GLN A 126 -6.26 5.10 -13.83
CA GLN A 126 -7.19 4.03 -14.22
C GLN A 126 -7.76 3.31 -12.99
N ILE A 127 -6.92 3.01 -12.00
CA ILE A 127 -7.34 2.37 -10.75
C ILE A 127 -8.33 3.26 -9.99
N LEU A 128 -8.03 4.56 -9.83
CA LEU A 128 -8.90 5.51 -9.14
C LEU A 128 -10.26 5.64 -9.84
N LYS A 129 -10.26 5.74 -11.17
CA LYS A 129 -11.49 5.76 -11.96
C LYS A 129 -12.33 4.51 -11.76
N GLU A 130 -11.72 3.33 -11.83
CA GLU A 130 -12.42 2.07 -11.58
C GLU A 130 -12.94 1.95 -10.15
N GLN A 131 -12.20 2.46 -9.15
CA GLN A 131 -12.67 2.53 -7.76
C GLN A 131 -13.90 3.43 -7.63
N ALA A 132 -13.90 4.60 -8.27
CA ALA A 132 -15.01 5.54 -8.26
C ALA A 132 -16.26 4.98 -8.96
N GLU A 133 -16.07 4.25 -10.05
CA GLU A 133 -17.17 3.60 -10.80
C GLU A 133 -17.70 2.34 -10.11
N GLY A 134 -17.08 1.91 -9.01
CA GLY A 134 -17.43 0.66 -8.33
C GLY A 134 -17.03 -0.60 -9.12
N ARG A 135 -16.24 -0.44 -10.18
CA ARG A 135 -15.87 -1.49 -11.15
C ARG A 135 -14.50 -2.11 -10.88
N TRP A 136 -13.74 -1.55 -9.94
CA TRP A 136 -12.47 -2.12 -9.54
C TRP A 136 -12.68 -3.52 -8.96
N THR A 137 -12.42 -4.50 -9.83
CA THR A 137 -12.42 -5.93 -9.55
C THR A 137 -11.10 -6.47 -10.10
N LEU A 138 -10.36 -7.21 -9.28
CA LEU A 138 -9.07 -7.75 -9.69
C LEU A 138 -9.28 -8.82 -10.77
N PRO A 139 -8.42 -8.91 -11.79
CA PRO A 139 -8.43 -10.07 -12.66
C PRO A 139 -8.00 -11.34 -11.89
N PRO A 140 -8.56 -12.51 -12.24
CA PRO A 140 -7.99 -13.78 -11.80
C PRO A 140 -6.58 -13.92 -12.38
N THR A 141 -5.59 -14.23 -11.54
CA THR A 141 -4.23 -14.51 -12.01
C THR A 141 -4.19 -15.87 -12.72
N ALA A 142 -3.56 -15.91 -13.90
CA ALA A 142 -3.24 -17.16 -14.56
C ALA A 142 -2.22 -17.93 -13.71
N GLY A 143 -2.59 -19.12 -13.23
CA GLY A 143 -1.68 -20.08 -12.61
C GLY A 143 -1.88 -20.40 -11.12
N SER A 144 -2.87 -19.83 -10.42
CA SER A 144 -3.15 -20.23 -9.02
C SER A 144 -4.64 -20.30 -8.70
N ALA A 145 -5.07 -21.49 -8.25
CA ALA A 145 -6.36 -21.73 -7.60
C ALA A 145 -6.44 -21.14 -6.17
N THR A 146 -5.34 -20.56 -5.66
CA THR A 146 -5.25 -19.95 -4.33
C THR A 146 -4.40 -18.69 -4.42
N GLY A 147 -5.05 -17.60 -4.86
CA GLY A 147 -4.42 -16.31 -5.16
C GLY A 147 -3.89 -15.59 -3.92
N GLY A 148 -2.55 -15.53 -3.80
CA GLY A 148 -1.87 -14.52 -3.02
C GLY A 148 -1.93 -13.18 -3.74
N THR A 149 -2.72 -12.24 -3.23
CA THR A 149 -2.70 -10.84 -3.69
C THR A 149 -2.52 -9.94 -2.48
N ALA A 150 -1.36 -9.29 -2.37
CA ALA A 150 -1.18 -8.14 -1.51
C ALA A 150 -1.89 -6.93 -2.15
N SER A 151 -2.48 -6.09 -1.30
CA SER A 151 -2.91 -4.73 -1.60
C SER A 151 -3.93 -4.50 -2.72
N ALA A 152 -5.21 -4.63 -2.41
CA ALA A 152 -6.25 -3.93 -3.17
C ALA A 152 -6.85 -2.78 -2.34
N GLY A 153 -7.29 -1.71 -3.01
CA GLY A 153 -8.41 -0.88 -2.56
C GLY A 153 -9.62 -1.36 -3.32
N ALA A 154 -10.62 -1.95 -2.65
CA ALA A 154 -11.80 -2.49 -3.34
C ALA A 154 -12.92 -1.45 -3.34
N ALA A 155 -13.73 -1.46 -4.40
CA ALA A 155 -15.02 -0.79 -4.42
C ALA A 155 -15.98 -1.52 -3.48
N GLY A 156 -16.53 -0.82 -2.51
CA GLY A 156 -17.65 -1.31 -1.71
C GLY A 156 -18.90 -0.78 -2.37
N GLY A 157 -19.94 -1.60 -2.43
CA GLY A 157 -21.26 -1.18 -2.88
C GLY A 157 -21.59 0.21 -2.33
N LYS A 158 -22.09 1.10 -3.21
CA LYS A 158 -22.39 2.52 -2.98
C LYS A 158 -22.20 2.96 -1.52
N GLY A 159 -21.01 3.46 -1.18
CA GLY A 159 -20.69 4.05 0.13
C GLY A 159 -19.75 3.25 1.05
N LEU A 160 -19.47 1.97 0.76
CA LEU A 160 -18.63 1.12 1.62
C LEU A 160 -17.17 0.99 1.12
N GLY A 161 -16.83 1.73 0.05
CA GLY A 161 -15.49 1.88 -0.55
C GLY A 161 -14.42 2.40 0.41
N THR A 162 -13.15 2.12 0.12
CA THR A 162 -12.03 2.96 0.60
C THR A 162 -11.36 3.65 -0.60
N PRO A 163 -12.10 4.44 -1.40
CA PRO A 163 -11.57 5.02 -2.64
C PRO A 163 -10.39 5.94 -2.31
N GLY A 164 -9.35 5.90 -3.13
CA GLY A 164 -8.10 6.64 -2.88
C GLY A 164 -7.24 6.08 -1.74
N TRP A 165 -7.66 5.00 -1.06
CA TRP A 165 -6.91 4.37 0.02
C TRP A 165 -6.71 2.88 -0.21
N THR A 166 -5.52 2.37 0.10
CA THR A 166 -5.24 0.93 0.12
C THR A 166 -4.92 0.48 1.54
N VAL A 167 -5.41 -0.71 1.87
CA VAL A 167 -5.20 -1.34 3.18
C VAL A 167 -4.25 -2.52 3.00
N HIS A 168 -3.11 -2.44 3.66
CA HIS A 168 -2.05 -3.44 3.65
C HIS A 168 -1.91 -4.07 5.04
N LEU A 169 -1.46 -5.32 5.08
CA LEU A 169 -0.92 -5.91 6.29
C LEU A 169 0.61 -5.89 6.20
N LEU A 170 1.26 -5.57 7.31
CA LEU A 170 2.69 -5.62 7.51
C LEU A 170 3.00 -6.67 8.58
N GLN A 171 4.05 -7.43 8.33
CA GLN A 171 4.71 -8.21 9.36
C GLN A 171 5.54 -7.26 10.23
N PRO A 172 5.33 -7.21 11.55
CA PRO A 172 6.31 -6.61 12.42
C PRO A 172 7.57 -7.47 12.44
N SER A 173 8.73 -6.83 12.34
CA SER A 173 9.99 -7.45 12.73
C SER A 173 9.99 -7.63 14.25
N ASN A 174 9.64 -8.81 14.76
CA ASN A 174 10.02 -9.19 16.12
C ASN A 174 11.40 -9.85 16.02
N LEU A 175 12.45 -9.09 16.34
CA LEU A 175 13.86 -9.51 16.38
C LEU A 175 14.25 -10.11 17.73
N ASP A 176 13.40 -10.03 18.75
CA ASP A 176 13.78 -10.39 20.13
C ASP A 176 14.02 -11.89 20.36
N THR A 177 13.86 -12.74 19.34
CA THR A 177 14.08 -14.20 19.40
C THR A 177 14.67 -14.79 18.11
N GLN A 178 15.24 -13.98 17.19
CA GLN A 178 15.97 -14.56 16.05
C GLN A 178 17.35 -15.04 16.50
N ASP A 179 17.36 -16.12 17.28
CA ASP A 179 18.51 -16.98 17.48
C ASP A 179 18.88 -17.61 16.12
N THR A 180 20.14 -17.36 15.76
CA THR A 180 21.06 -18.20 14.99
C THR A 180 20.51 -19.38 14.16
N ASP A 181 20.87 -19.36 12.87
CA ASP A 181 20.97 -20.47 11.91
C ASP A 181 19.73 -21.01 11.18
N GLU A 182 18.53 -20.48 11.40
CA GLU A 182 17.37 -20.82 10.56
C GLU A 182 16.88 -19.62 9.74
N THR A 183 16.49 -19.88 8.48
CA THR A 183 15.98 -18.87 7.54
C THR A 183 15.00 -17.93 8.23
N PRO A 184 15.17 -16.59 8.11
CA PRO A 184 14.34 -15.65 8.83
C PRO A 184 12.87 -15.95 8.55
N ILE A 185 12.16 -16.37 9.60
CA ILE A 185 10.71 -16.57 9.62
C ILE A 185 10.12 -15.19 9.33
N GLY A 186 9.89 -14.89 8.06
CA GLY A 186 9.51 -13.55 7.65
C GLY A 186 9.79 -13.16 6.21
N ILE A 187 10.53 -13.98 5.47
CA ILE A 187 10.44 -13.99 4.00
C ILE A 187 9.67 -15.25 3.65
N ALA A 188 8.38 -15.10 3.33
CA ALA A 188 7.62 -16.20 2.75
C ALA A 188 8.40 -16.71 1.53
N SER A 189 8.85 -17.96 1.57
CA SER A 189 9.53 -18.57 0.44
C SER A 189 8.54 -18.60 -0.72
N ILE A 190 8.87 -17.94 -1.83
CA ILE A 190 8.10 -18.05 -3.06
C ILE A 190 8.28 -19.50 -3.53
N PRO A 191 7.22 -20.33 -3.55
CA PRO A 191 7.36 -21.69 -4.05
C PRO A 191 7.83 -21.61 -5.50
N ARG A 192 8.95 -22.28 -5.81
CA ARG A 192 9.33 -22.54 -7.20
C ARG A 192 8.22 -23.41 -7.79
N GLU A 193 7.76 -23.02 -8.98
CA GLU A 193 6.57 -23.53 -9.66
C GLU A 193 6.27 -25.02 -9.43
N GLY A 194 4.99 -25.32 -9.17
CA GLY A 194 4.40 -26.59 -9.61
C GLY A 194 4.15 -27.70 -8.58
N GLN A 195 4.17 -27.47 -7.27
CA GLN A 195 3.57 -28.41 -6.31
C GLN A 195 2.88 -27.69 -5.16
N GLY A 196 1.55 -27.62 -5.25
CA GLY A 196 0.61 -27.29 -4.18
C GLY A 196 -0.59 -28.22 -4.28
#